data_AF-A0A0F9BR32-F1
#
_entry.id   AF-A0A0F9BR32-F1
#
_cell.length_a   1.000
_cell.length_b   1.000
_cell.length_c   1.000
_cell.angle_alpha   90.00
_cell.angle_beta   90.00
_cell.angle_gamma   90.00
#
_symmetry.space_group_name_H-M   'P 1'
#
loop_
_entity.id
_entity.type
_entity.pdbx_description
1 polymer ?
#
loop_
_entity_poly.entity_id
_entity_poly.type
_entity_poly.pdbx_seq_one_letter_code
_entity_poly.pdbx_strand_id
1 'polypeptide(L)'
;PHTFGWNLGGHTGRVYVPPVDVTLGQSLPAFTRCSLDDDPGTATKLAKPKEYKDGKYTRKDRYDGVPYGQFNAYLAWRTDGLIDQADRWEITVYLTAGKRGAPKDECTVDITPRRLQELSIKPGEKFTWTNVEGSRLAGAVSGGKAVQSGQAVADKHGLVTLEKVTVTKVRNRIKLRRAK
;
A
#
# COMPACT_ATOMS: atom_id res chain seq x y z
N PRO A 1 -2.14 -7.46 -2.62
CA PRO A 1 -0.93 -6.77 -2.13
C PRO A 1 0.35 -7.25 -2.85
N HIS A 2 0.76 -6.52 -3.89
CA HIS A 2 1.98 -6.85 -4.64
C HIS A 2 3.14 -6.04 -4.04
N THR A 3 3.95 -6.67 -3.21
CA THR A 3 5.25 -6.16 -2.79
C THR A 3 6.31 -6.69 -3.75
N PHE A 4 7.11 -5.81 -4.34
CA PHE A 4 8.11 -6.19 -5.34
C PHE A 4 9.39 -5.39 -5.12
N GLY A 5 10.54 -6.00 -5.41
CA GLY A 5 11.84 -5.33 -5.35
C GLY A 5 12.67 -5.72 -6.54
N TRP A 6 13.50 -4.79 -7.01
CA TRP A 6 14.50 -5.05 -8.05
C TRP A 6 15.89 -4.64 -7.58
N ASN A 7 16.89 -5.35 -8.10
CA ASN A 7 18.30 -5.11 -7.86
C ASN A 7 19.13 -5.44 -9.11
N LEU A 8 20.46 -5.22 -9.03
CA LEU A 8 21.43 -5.63 -10.03
C LEU A 8 21.08 -5.24 -11.49
N GLY A 9 20.45 -4.08 -11.70
CA GLY A 9 20.07 -3.63 -13.05
C GLY A 9 18.81 -4.29 -13.60
N GLY A 10 17.85 -4.64 -12.73
CA GLY A 10 16.51 -5.11 -13.13
C GLY A 10 16.18 -6.56 -12.76
N HIS A 11 17.07 -7.27 -12.05
CA HIS A 11 16.79 -8.59 -11.51
C HIS A 11 15.86 -8.51 -10.29
N THR A 12 15.15 -9.60 -10.02
CA THR A 12 14.26 -9.68 -8.86
C THR A 12 15.05 -9.65 -7.56
N GLY A 13 14.69 -8.70 -6.69
CA GLY A 13 15.25 -8.52 -5.36
C GLY A 13 14.34 -9.07 -4.27
N ARG A 14 14.92 -9.41 -3.12
CA ARG A 14 14.13 -9.74 -1.93
C ARG A 14 13.58 -8.46 -1.31
N VAL A 15 12.27 -8.44 -1.08
CA VAL A 15 11.61 -7.46 -0.22
C VAL A 15 11.34 -8.10 1.13
N TYR A 16 11.54 -7.36 2.21
CA TYR A 16 11.09 -7.80 3.52
C TYR A 16 9.57 -7.67 3.59
N VAL A 17 8.88 -8.80 3.64
CA VAL A 17 7.43 -8.85 3.86
C VAL A 17 7.22 -9.37 5.28
N PRO A 18 6.54 -8.62 6.17
CA PRO A 18 6.18 -9.17 7.47
C PRO A 18 5.25 -10.38 7.29
N PRO A 19 5.20 -11.31 8.25
CA PRO A 19 4.24 -12.40 8.19
C PRO A 19 2.81 -11.85 8.10
N VAL A 20 2.10 -12.23 7.03
CA VAL A 20 0.68 -11.90 6.83
C VAL A 20 -0.04 -13.16 6.39
N ASP A 21 -1.12 -13.50 7.09
CA ASP A 21 -1.92 -14.69 6.79
C ASP A 21 -2.86 -14.41 5.61
N VAL A 22 -2.45 -14.79 4.40
CA VAL A 22 -3.29 -14.66 3.20
C VAL A 22 -4.13 -15.93 3.05
N THR A 23 -5.43 -15.82 3.33
CA THR A 23 -6.39 -16.92 3.18
C THR A 23 -7.36 -16.69 2.02
N LEU A 24 -7.96 -17.75 1.49
CA LEU A 24 -8.93 -17.63 0.38
C LEU A 24 -10.27 -17.03 0.81
N GLY A 25 -10.66 -17.18 2.08
CA GLY A 25 -11.95 -16.72 2.62
C GLY A 25 -11.92 -15.32 3.22
N GLN A 26 -10.92 -14.49 2.90
CA GLN A 26 -10.79 -13.14 3.44
C GLN A 26 -10.49 -12.13 2.34
N SER A 27 -11.03 -10.93 2.49
CA SER A 27 -10.65 -9.80 1.65
C SER A 27 -9.27 -9.25 2.02
N LEU A 28 -8.69 -8.48 1.11
CA LEU A 28 -7.35 -7.92 1.26
C LEU A 28 -7.23 -6.56 0.57
N PRO A 29 -6.27 -5.72 0.98
CA PRO A 29 -6.00 -4.47 0.30
C PRO A 29 -5.07 -4.72 -0.91
N ALA A 30 -5.40 -4.08 -2.03
CA ALA A 30 -4.42 -3.80 -3.08
C ALA A 30 -3.87 -2.39 -2.87
N PHE A 31 -2.56 -2.26 -2.91
CA PHE A 31 -1.83 -1.00 -2.77
C PHE A 31 -1.28 -0.58 -4.12
N THR A 32 -1.48 0.68 -4.48
CA THR A 32 -0.92 1.29 -5.69
C THR A 32 -0.49 2.73 -5.42
N ARG A 33 0.44 3.26 -6.22
CA ARG A 33 0.89 4.66 -6.14
C ARG A 33 1.38 5.06 -4.74
N CYS A 34 2.18 4.19 -4.11
CA CYS A 34 2.75 4.51 -2.80
C CYS A 34 3.85 5.57 -2.96
N SER A 35 3.83 6.61 -2.15
CA SER A 35 4.83 7.70 -2.19
C SER A 35 6.23 7.28 -1.72
N LEU A 36 6.41 6.02 -1.30
CA LEU A 36 7.70 5.41 -0.97
C LEU A 36 8.16 4.43 -2.05
N ASP A 37 7.41 4.30 -3.14
CA ASP A 37 7.83 3.51 -4.29
C ASP A 37 9.01 4.20 -4.97
N ASP A 38 9.98 3.40 -5.39
CA ASP A 38 11.08 3.86 -6.19
C ASP A 38 10.67 3.94 -7.68
N ASP A 39 11.37 4.78 -8.45
CA ASP A 39 11.09 4.93 -9.88
C ASP A 39 11.88 3.90 -10.71
N PRO A 40 11.23 2.90 -11.33
CA PRO A 40 11.92 1.91 -12.16
C PRO A 40 12.37 2.48 -13.51
N GLY A 41 11.97 3.72 -13.85
CA GLY A 41 12.19 4.31 -15.16
C GLY A 41 11.27 3.74 -16.24
N THR A 42 11.58 4.12 -17.48
CA THR A 42 10.82 3.74 -18.68
C THR A 42 11.66 2.92 -19.67
N ALA A 43 12.86 2.52 -19.25
CA ALA A 43 13.91 1.97 -20.11
C ALA A 43 14.36 2.95 -21.22
N THR A 44 14.19 4.25 -20.99
CA THR A 44 14.68 5.30 -21.89
C THR A 44 16.18 5.45 -21.72
N LYS A 45 16.93 5.30 -22.81
CA LYS A 45 18.38 5.44 -22.81
C LYS A 45 18.78 6.91 -22.56
N LEU A 46 19.61 7.13 -21.55
CA LEU A 46 20.14 8.45 -21.20
C LEU A 46 21.25 8.87 -22.18
N ALA A 47 21.34 10.17 -22.46
CA ALA A 47 22.42 10.74 -23.27
C ALA A 47 23.81 10.54 -22.62
N LYS A 48 23.86 10.55 -21.28
CA LYS A 48 25.05 10.24 -20.49
C LYS A 48 24.68 9.23 -19.41
N PRO A 49 25.48 8.17 -19.20
CA PRO A 49 25.21 7.21 -18.15
C PRO A 49 25.23 7.86 -16.75
N LYS A 50 24.28 7.48 -15.89
CA LYS A 50 24.25 7.86 -14.47
C LYS A 50 25.17 6.96 -13.68
N GLU A 51 26.04 7.54 -12.87
CA GLU A 51 26.85 6.77 -11.92
C GLU A 51 26.08 6.47 -10.63
N TYR A 52 26.28 5.29 -10.09
CA TYR A 52 25.73 4.88 -8.79
C TYR A 52 26.68 3.97 -8.04
N LYS A 53 26.49 3.88 -6.71
CA LYS A 53 27.26 3.00 -5.83
C LYS A 53 26.55 1.66 -5.65
N ASP A 54 27.29 0.59 -5.87
CA ASP A 54 26.91 -0.78 -5.55
C ASP A 54 27.95 -1.36 -4.58
N GLY A 55 27.68 -1.20 -3.29
CA GLY A 55 28.66 -1.40 -2.24
C GLY A 55 29.90 -0.52 -2.44
N LYS A 56 31.07 -1.14 -2.60
CA LYS A 56 32.34 -0.41 -2.86
C LYS A 56 32.56 -0.03 -4.32
N TYR A 57 31.74 -0.52 -5.24
CA TYR A 57 31.92 -0.32 -6.68
C TYR A 57 31.13 0.88 -7.18
N THR A 58 31.71 1.65 -8.10
CA THR A 58 30.97 2.64 -8.91
C THR A 58 30.56 1.97 -10.21
N ARG A 59 29.27 1.99 -10.52
CA ARG A 59 28.71 1.46 -11.77
C ARG A 59 28.07 2.59 -12.58
N LYS A 60 27.81 2.33 -13.86
CA LYS A 60 27.15 3.25 -14.80
C LYS A 60 25.86 2.62 -15.30
N ASP A 61 24.75 3.29 -15.06
CA ASP A 61 23.45 2.96 -15.65
C ASP A 61 23.20 3.81 -16.89
N ARG A 62 22.77 3.20 -17.99
CA ARG A 62 22.52 3.89 -19.25
C ARG A 62 21.04 4.22 -19.44
N TYR A 63 20.18 3.82 -18.53
CA TYR A 63 18.73 4.03 -18.61
C TYR A 63 18.24 4.93 -17.47
N ASP A 64 17.04 5.48 -17.66
CA ASP A 64 16.34 6.24 -16.64
C ASP A 64 15.85 5.34 -15.48
N GLY A 65 15.48 5.96 -14.37
CA GLY A 65 15.08 5.26 -13.15
C GLY A 65 16.22 5.03 -12.15
N VAL A 66 15.93 4.22 -11.13
CA VAL A 66 16.90 3.78 -10.13
C VAL A 66 17.32 2.32 -10.34
N PRO A 67 18.62 2.00 -10.18
CA PRO A 67 19.15 0.65 -10.46
C PRO A 67 18.76 -0.40 -9.41
N TYR A 68 18.25 0.05 -8.26
CA TYR A 68 17.68 -0.75 -7.17
C TYR A 68 16.49 -0.01 -6.60
N GLY A 69 15.43 -0.73 -6.27
CA GLY A 69 14.24 -0.13 -5.71
C GLY A 69 13.16 -1.13 -5.39
N GLN A 70 12.00 -0.61 -5.01
CA GLN A 70 10.88 -1.43 -4.59
C GLN A 70 9.51 -0.77 -4.83
N PHE A 71 8.48 -1.61 -4.86
CA PHE A 71 7.08 -1.23 -4.84
C PHE A 71 6.39 -1.79 -3.61
N ASN A 72 5.63 -0.94 -2.91
CA ASN A 72 4.82 -1.23 -1.74
C ASN A 72 5.56 -1.92 -0.58
N ALA A 73 6.89 -1.93 -0.57
CA ALA A 73 7.69 -2.79 0.29
C ALA A 73 7.44 -2.63 1.79
N TYR A 74 7.04 -1.43 2.19
CA TYR A 74 6.84 -1.10 3.58
C TYR A 74 5.40 -1.23 4.05
N LEU A 75 4.46 -1.51 3.14
CA LEU A 75 3.05 -1.61 3.45
C LEU A 75 2.69 -3.01 3.93
N ALA A 76 1.96 -3.06 5.03
CA ALA A 76 1.43 -4.28 5.60
C ALA A 76 0.00 -4.05 6.10
N TRP A 77 -0.71 -5.14 6.36
CA TRP A 77 -2.06 -5.10 6.91
C TRP A 77 -2.26 -6.22 7.94
N ARG A 78 -3.26 -6.03 8.79
CA ARG A 78 -3.72 -7.03 9.76
C ARG A 78 -4.93 -7.78 9.19
N THR A 79 -4.97 -9.07 9.43
CA THR A 79 -6.06 -9.97 9.03
C THR A 79 -7.02 -10.19 10.18
N ASP A 80 -6.55 -10.09 11.43
CA ASP A 80 -7.39 -9.98 12.61
C ASP A 80 -8.16 -8.65 12.62
N GLY A 81 -9.44 -8.74 12.94
CA GLY A 81 -10.33 -7.58 12.96
C GLY A 81 -10.68 -7.03 11.57
N LEU A 82 -10.34 -7.73 10.47
CA LEU A 82 -10.90 -7.43 9.15
C LEU A 82 -12.43 -7.55 9.21
N ILE A 83 -13.13 -6.54 8.71
CA ILE A 83 -14.59 -6.55 8.56
C ILE A 83 -14.90 -6.48 7.08
N ASP A 84 -15.73 -7.40 6.62
CA ASP A 84 -16.26 -7.44 5.26
C ASP A 84 -17.71 -7.88 5.40
N GLN A 85 -18.61 -6.90 5.47
CA GLN A 85 -20.05 -7.09 5.62
C GLN A 85 -20.77 -6.39 4.46
N ALA A 86 -22.02 -6.76 4.23
CA ALA A 86 -22.83 -6.26 3.11
C ALA A 86 -22.86 -4.71 2.95
N ASP A 87 -22.66 -3.96 4.04
CA ASP A 87 -22.72 -2.49 4.08
C ASP A 87 -21.36 -1.80 4.30
N ARG A 88 -20.31 -2.54 4.69
CA ARG A 88 -19.02 -1.95 5.06
C ARG A 88 -17.83 -2.88 4.92
N TRP A 89 -16.69 -2.27 4.68
CA TRP A 89 -15.39 -2.93 4.72
C TRP A 89 -14.45 -2.15 5.64
N GLU A 90 -13.72 -2.86 6.50
CA GLU A 90 -12.74 -2.24 7.37
C GLU A 90 -11.47 -3.09 7.49
N ILE A 91 -10.32 -2.42 7.45
CA ILE A 91 -9.02 -3.09 7.57
C ILE A 91 -8.02 -2.20 8.29
N THR A 92 -7.06 -2.83 8.95
CA THR A 92 -5.93 -2.11 9.55
C THR A 92 -4.71 -2.23 8.64
N VAL A 93 -4.18 -1.11 8.16
CA VAL A 93 -2.96 -1.01 7.34
C VAL A 93 -1.88 -0.23 8.09
N TYR A 94 -0.61 -0.47 7.80
CA TYR A 94 0.50 0.19 8.47
C TYR A 94 1.79 0.14 7.69
N LEU A 95 2.71 1.05 8.01
CA LEU A 95 4.10 0.98 7.60
C LEU A 95 4.91 0.10 8.56
N THR A 96 5.75 -0.79 8.00
CA THR A 96 6.69 -1.59 8.78
C THR A 96 7.70 -0.69 9.51
N ALA A 97 8.13 -1.10 10.70
CA ALA A 97 9.04 -0.34 11.55
C ALA A 97 10.34 -1.10 11.82
N GLY A 98 11.30 -0.45 12.47
CA GLY A 98 12.60 -1.03 12.83
C GLY A 98 13.63 -0.96 11.69
N LYS A 99 14.74 -1.71 11.84
CA LYS A 99 15.92 -1.63 10.96
C LYS A 99 15.65 -1.91 9.48
N ARG A 100 14.59 -2.67 9.18
CA ARG A 100 14.15 -3.00 7.81
C ARG A 100 12.80 -2.38 7.46
N GLY A 101 12.32 -1.44 8.28
CA GLY A 101 11.03 -0.79 8.11
C GLY A 101 11.09 0.42 7.16
N ALA A 102 9.96 1.11 7.04
CA ALA A 102 9.83 2.30 6.23
C ALA A 102 10.86 3.38 6.62
N PRO A 103 11.51 4.03 5.63
CA PRO A 103 12.48 5.10 5.88
C PRO A 103 11.81 6.38 6.39
N LYS A 104 10.51 6.54 6.14
CA LYS A 104 9.68 7.65 6.63
C LYS A 104 8.63 7.12 7.60
N ASP A 105 8.10 8.00 8.44
CA ASP A 105 7.06 7.64 9.41
C ASP A 105 5.67 7.53 8.79
N GLU A 106 5.49 8.10 7.61
CA GLU A 106 4.26 8.07 6.82
C GLU A 106 4.51 7.98 5.31
N CYS A 107 3.49 7.53 4.59
CA CYS A 107 3.37 7.61 3.14
C CYS A 107 1.93 7.93 2.73
N THR A 108 1.73 8.34 1.48
CA THR A 108 0.42 8.30 0.84
C THR A 108 0.36 7.11 -0.11
N VAL A 109 -0.77 6.40 -0.15
CA VAL A 109 -0.98 5.26 -1.03
C VAL A 109 -2.45 5.14 -1.41
N ASP A 110 -2.71 4.56 -2.57
CA ASP A 110 -4.06 4.22 -2.97
C ASP A 110 -4.41 2.81 -2.54
N ILE A 111 -5.59 2.65 -1.94
CA ILE A 111 -6.06 1.39 -1.38
C ILE A 111 -7.33 0.97 -2.10
N THR A 112 -7.33 -0.23 -2.69
CA THR A 112 -8.52 -0.85 -3.29
C THR A 112 -8.86 -2.14 -2.54
N PRO A 113 -10.06 -2.29 -1.93
CA PRO A 113 -10.49 -3.56 -1.37
C PRO A 113 -10.59 -4.62 -2.48
N ARG A 114 -10.05 -5.82 -2.24
CA ARG A 114 -10.07 -6.94 -3.19
C ARG A 114 -10.54 -8.20 -2.49
N ARG A 115 -11.08 -9.13 -3.30
CA ARG A 115 -11.59 -10.43 -2.82
C ARG A 115 -12.63 -10.22 -1.71
N LEU A 116 -13.52 -9.25 -1.91
CA LEU A 116 -14.64 -9.03 -0.99
C LEU A 116 -15.50 -10.29 -0.93
N GLN A 117 -15.94 -10.66 0.27
CA GLN A 117 -16.74 -11.86 0.53
C GLN A 117 -18.22 -11.51 0.62
N GLU A 118 -18.58 -10.51 1.43
CA GLU A 118 -19.97 -10.10 1.66
C GLU A 118 -20.30 -8.76 1.01
N LEU A 119 -19.36 -7.81 1.01
CA LEU A 119 -19.57 -6.52 0.38
C LEU A 119 -19.55 -6.66 -1.15
N SER A 120 -20.73 -6.63 -1.78
CA SER A 120 -20.85 -6.60 -3.24
C SER A 120 -20.86 -5.16 -3.76
N ILE A 121 -19.88 -4.79 -4.57
CA ILE A 121 -19.75 -3.44 -5.12
C ILE A 121 -20.17 -3.45 -6.59
N LYS A 122 -21.09 -2.54 -6.96
CA LYS A 122 -21.53 -2.33 -8.34
C LYS A 122 -20.88 -1.07 -8.93
N PRO A 123 -20.64 -1.02 -10.25
CA PRO A 123 -20.16 0.18 -10.91
C PRO A 123 -21.01 1.42 -10.60
N GLY A 124 -20.34 2.57 -10.39
CA GLY A 124 -20.99 3.85 -10.11
C GLY A 124 -21.48 4.04 -8.67
N GLU A 125 -21.44 3.00 -7.82
CA GLU A 125 -21.80 3.14 -6.42
C GLU A 125 -20.85 4.09 -5.69
N LYS A 126 -21.42 4.94 -4.82
CA LYS A 126 -20.67 5.93 -4.04
C LYS A 126 -20.41 5.40 -2.64
N PHE A 127 -19.21 5.67 -2.15
CA PHE A 127 -18.77 5.29 -0.83
C PHE A 127 -18.19 6.48 -0.10
N THR A 128 -18.33 6.48 1.23
CA THR A 128 -17.55 7.32 2.12
C THR A 128 -16.52 6.47 2.83
N TRP A 129 -15.38 7.07 3.14
CA TRP A 129 -14.36 6.40 3.90
C TRP A 129 -13.72 7.31 4.95
N THR A 130 -13.18 6.66 5.98
CA THR A 130 -12.42 7.32 7.04
C THR A 130 -11.15 6.53 7.33
N ASN A 131 -10.10 7.25 7.69
CA ASN A 131 -8.86 6.74 8.21
C ASN A 131 -8.70 7.20 9.65
N VAL A 132 -8.63 6.23 10.56
CA VAL A 132 -8.45 6.47 11.99
C VAL A 132 -7.09 5.94 12.40
N GLU A 133 -6.22 6.83 12.85
CA GLU A 133 -4.91 6.45 13.38
C GLU A 133 -5.06 5.86 14.79
N GLY A 134 -4.43 4.71 15.02
CA GLY A 134 -4.52 3.97 16.27
C GLY A 134 -3.27 4.05 17.14
N SER A 135 -3.06 2.98 17.92
CA SER A 135 -1.82 2.76 18.65
C SER A 135 -1.06 1.57 18.06
N ARG A 136 0.27 1.55 18.24
CA ARG A 136 1.15 0.46 17.76
C ARG A 136 0.75 -0.95 18.25
N LEU A 137 -0.08 -1.04 19.29
CA LEU A 137 -0.41 -2.29 20.00
C LEU A 137 -1.83 -2.80 19.74
N ALA A 138 -2.77 -1.99 19.25
CA ALA A 138 -4.17 -2.42 19.16
C ALA A 138 -4.47 -3.21 17.87
N GLY A 139 -5.08 -4.39 18.00
CA GLY A 139 -5.64 -5.18 16.87
C GLY A 139 -6.91 -4.56 16.28
N ALA A 140 -7.66 -3.81 17.09
CA ALA A 140 -8.76 -2.95 16.66
C ALA A 140 -8.51 -1.54 17.16
N VAL A 141 -8.51 -0.54 16.25
CA VAL A 141 -8.39 0.87 16.63
C VAL A 141 -9.74 1.32 17.21
N SER A 142 -9.95 1.11 18.51
CA SER A 142 -11.00 1.80 19.28
C SER A 142 -10.41 3.08 19.87
N GLY A 143 -11.10 4.21 19.70
CA GLY A 143 -10.69 5.51 20.27
C GLY A 143 -9.55 6.25 19.56
N GLY A 144 -9.14 5.82 18.36
CA GLY A 144 -8.11 6.50 17.58
C GLY A 144 -8.55 7.86 17.01
N LYS A 145 -7.57 8.69 16.63
CA LYS A 145 -7.82 10.02 16.04
C LYS A 145 -8.17 9.86 14.56
N ALA A 146 -9.29 10.42 14.12
CA ALA A 146 -9.57 10.54 12.69
C ALA A 146 -8.51 11.45 12.05
N VAL A 147 -7.76 10.92 11.09
CA VAL A 147 -6.66 11.64 10.41
C VAL A 147 -6.99 11.97 8.97
N GLN A 148 -7.96 11.28 8.37
CA GLN A 148 -8.38 11.54 6.99
C GLN A 148 -9.79 11.00 6.74
N SER A 149 -10.48 11.56 5.77
CA SER A 149 -11.73 11.03 5.23
C SER A 149 -11.88 11.43 3.77
N GLY A 150 -12.79 10.77 3.07
CA GLY A 150 -13.07 11.09 1.68
C GLY A 150 -14.27 10.34 1.12
N GLN A 151 -14.47 10.52 -0.17
CA GLN A 151 -15.44 9.79 -0.97
C GLN A 151 -14.71 9.01 -2.06
N ALA A 152 -15.32 7.93 -2.52
CA ALA A 152 -14.85 7.16 -3.66
C ALA A 152 -16.05 6.65 -4.46
N VAL A 153 -15.86 6.50 -5.77
CA VAL A 153 -16.88 5.96 -6.67
C VAL A 153 -16.35 4.67 -7.26
N ALA A 154 -17.18 3.63 -7.28
CA ALA A 154 -16.84 2.37 -7.92
C ALA A 154 -16.66 2.57 -9.42
N ASP A 155 -15.54 2.09 -9.97
CA ASP A 155 -15.26 2.16 -11.40
C ASP A 155 -16.15 1.21 -12.22
N LYS A 156 -15.96 1.18 -13.54
CA LYS A 156 -16.69 0.30 -14.46
C LYS A 156 -16.53 -1.21 -14.17
N HIS A 157 -15.55 -1.59 -13.36
CA HIS A 157 -15.27 -2.96 -12.95
C HIS A 157 -15.76 -3.27 -11.52
N GLY A 158 -16.47 -2.34 -10.86
CA GLY A 158 -16.94 -2.52 -9.50
C GLY A 158 -15.82 -2.39 -8.46
N LEU A 159 -14.74 -1.66 -8.77
CA LEU A 159 -13.62 -1.44 -7.87
C LEU A 159 -13.68 -0.05 -7.26
N VAL A 160 -13.53 0.02 -5.94
CA VAL A 160 -13.48 1.28 -5.20
C VAL A 160 -12.07 1.51 -4.73
N THR A 161 -11.44 2.58 -5.23
CA THR A 161 -10.09 2.99 -4.82
C THR A 161 -10.18 4.21 -3.93
N LEU A 162 -9.62 4.10 -2.73
CA LEU A 162 -9.40 5.21 -1.82
C LEU A 162 -8.08 5.85 -2.21
N GLU A 163 -8.11 7.07 -2.74
CA GLU A 163 -6.90 7.74 -3.25
C GLU A 163 -6.15 8.51 -2.15
N LYS A 164 -4.82 8.48 -2.23
CA LYS A 164 -3.87 9.22 -1.37
C LYS A 164 -4.14 9.04 0.12
N VAL A 165 -4.42 7.79 0.53
CA VAL A 165 -4.61 7.45 1.94
C VAL A 165 -3.28 7.58 2.68
N THR A 166 -3.25 8.36 3.76
CA THR A 166 -2.10 8.46 4.66
C THR A 166 -1.94 7.18 5.47
N VAL A 167 -0.79 6.53 5.39
CA VAL A 167 -0.47 5.32 6.17
C VAL A 167 0.80 5.57 6.98
N THR A 168 0.74 5.28 8.28
CA THR A 168 1.80 5.58 9.25
C THR A 168 2.30 4.30 9.94
N LYS A 169 3.40 4.42 10.68
CA LYS A 169 3.93 3.31 11.51
C LYS A 169 3.07 2.99 12.74
N VAL A 170 2.11 3.84 13.10
CA VAL A 170 1.25 3.66 14.29
C VAL A 170 -0.10 3.03 13.99
N ARG A 171 -0.24 2.47 12.78
CA ARG A 171 -1.40 1.75 12.25
C ARG A 171 -2.60 2.66 11.96
N ASN A 172 -3.26 2.36 10.85
CA ASN A 172 -4.38 3.09 10.30
C ASN A 172 -5.55 2.15 10.09
N ARG A 173 -6.68 2.43 10.74
CA ARG A 173 -7.92 1.72 10.51
C ARG A 173 -8.69 2.44 9.40
N ILE A 174 -8.74 1.79 8.25
CA ILE A 174 -9.50 2.23 7.10
C ILE A 174 -10.91 1.66 7.23
N LYS A 175 -11.91 2.53 7.08
CA LYS A 175 -13.32 2.14 7.08
C LYS A 175 -13.96 2.69 5.83
N LEU A 176 -14.61 1.82 5.07
CA LEU A 176 -15.34 2.10 3.85
C LEU A 176 -16.81 1.74 4.07
N ARG A 177 -17.73 2.64 3.72
CA ARG A 177 -19.18 2.43 3.83
C ARG A 177 -19.88 2.99 2.61
N ARG A 178 -21.03 2.43 2.25
CA ARG A 178 -21.90 3.02 1.22
C ARG A 178 -22.26 4.45 1.64
N ALA A 179 -22.20 5.37 0.69
CA ALA A 179 -22.73 6.72 0.91
C ALA A 179 -24.25 6.62 1.13
N LYS A 180 -24.77 7.41 2.06
CA LYS A 180 -26.22 7.59 2.23
C LYS A 180 -26.77 8.45 1.09
#